data_AF-A0A0M1I2K6-F1
#
_entry.id   AF-A0A0M1I2K6-F1
#
_cell.length_a   1.000
_cell.length_b   1.000
_cell.length_c   1.000
_cell.angle_alpha   90.00
_cell.angle_beta   90.00
_cell.angle_gamma   90.00
#
_symmetry.space_group_name_H-M   'P 1'
#
loop_
_entity.id
_entity.type
_entity.pdbx_description
1 polymer ?
#
loop_
_entity_poly.entity_id
_entity_poly.type
_entity_poly.pdbx_seq_one_letter_code
_entity_poly.pdbx_strand_id
1 'polypeptide(L)'
;MSQTITLYVDGACKGNPGLGGWGAYIITEQGEHKLCGGEPTTTNNRMELTAAIEGIRFCPPDASLIIWTDSNYVKQGITEWIHGWKKKNWKDVKNPDLWQALDAICQGRQIEWNWIKGHAGHAGNEMADMLANQGAAQIAAELHTQPKTTEDTKKKPENDWLLDDPFGFDLDQVEPEENIEADDESELDNIPSESEQNQVHPFIVVTPAQVHAQGPRQLILDTETTGFYYQDGDRIIEVGAIEMINRKLTGSSIHIYINPEKPVGDSVNVHGITDEFLADKPKYAEIADVLFEYLKGAEIIAHNATFDMNFLNMEFTRVGLPALSEVCTVTDTLALAKNKHPGQKNSLDALVRRYEIPARDRTFHGALLDAEILSDVYLAMTGGQVSFDMDALSQSENEQGQSKRARVDFQLPVIQPSEEELARHNEWVQRYEEKNGAACLFAK
;
A
#
# COMPACT_ATOMS: atom_id res chain seq x y z
N MET A 1 -36.93 -31.08 18.90
CA MET A 1 -36.17 -30.91 17.65
C MET A 1 -34.98 -30.02 18.00
N SER A 2 -33.77 -30.32 17.54
CA SER A 2 -32.63 -29.42 17.77
C SER A 2 -32.92 -28.10 17.05
N GLN A 3 -32.97 -27.00 17.80
CA GLN A 3 -33.16 -25.67 17.25
C GLN A 3 -31.92 -25.32 16.40
N THR A 4 -32.13 -24.89 15.16
CA THR A 4 -31.03 -24.39 14.31
C THR A 4 -30.93 -22.88 14.48
N ILE A 5 -29.76 -22.39 14.86
CA ILE A 5 -29.50 -20.97 15.10
C ILE A 5 -28.46 -20.50 14.10
N THR A 6 -28.75 -19.40 13.40
CA THR A 6 -27.81 -18.80 12.45
C THR A 6 -27.11 -17.61 13.10
N LEU A 7 -25.79 -17.56 13.00
CA LEU A 7 -24.95 -16.51 13.55
C LEU A 7 -24.16 -15.86 12.43
N TYR A 8 -24.04 -14.54 12.48
CA TYR A 8 -23.10 -13.75 11.69
C TYR A 8 -22.15 -13.06 12.67
N VAL A 9 -20.85 -13.21 12.45
CA VAL A 9 -19.82 -12.71 13.36
C VAL A 9 -18.75 -11.96 12.59
N ASP A 10 -18.32 -10.83 13.14
CA ASP A 10 -17.33 -9.94 12.52
C ASP A 10 -16.54 -9.17 13.60
N GLY A 11 -15.32 -8.77 13.29
CA GLY A 11 -14.43 -7.98 14.13
C GLY A 11 -13.80 -6.81 13.39
N ALA A 12 -13.86 -5.62 13.99
CA ALA A 12 -13.30 -4.39 13.46
C ALA A 12 -12.21 -3.83 14.37
N CYS A 13 -11.16 -3.23 13.80
CA CYS A 13 -10.08 -2.61 14.57
C CYS A 13 -9.53 -1.35 13.89
N LYS A 14 -9.58 -0.21 14.60
CA LYS A 14 -9.06 1.10 14.18
C LYS A 14 -7.63 1.28 14.70
N GLY A 15 -6.67 1.10 13.78
CA GLY A 15 -5.25 0.91 14.11
C GLY A 15 -5.05 -0.52 14.61
N ASN A 16 -4.17 -1.31 13.99
CA ASN A 16 -4.00 -2.73 14.33
C ASN A 16 -2.54 -2.97 14.78
N PRO A 17 -2.23 -2.98 16.09
CA PRO A 17 -3.15 -2.94 17.24
C PRO A 17 -3.72 -1.55 17.57
N GLY A 18 -4.90 -1.50 18.17
CA GLY A 18 -5.62 -0.25 18.47
C GLY A 18 -7.05 -0.49 18.95
N LEU A 19 -7.89 0.53 18.87
CA LEU A 19 -9.27 0.47 19.35
C LEU A 19 -10.08 -0.50 18.48
N GLY A 20 -10.57 -1.60 19.05
CA GLY A 20 -11.33 -2.60 18.32
C GLY A 20 -12.69 -2.89 18.91
N GLY A 21 -13.56 -3.44 18.09
CA GLY A 21 -14.89 -3.89 18.46
C GLY A 21 -15.24 -5.19 17.75
N TRP A 22 -16.11 -5.97 18.38
CA TRP A 22 -16.61 -7.24 17.88
C TRP A 22 -18.14 -7.18 17.81
N GLY A 23 -18.71 -7.87 16.82
CA GLY A 23 -20.15 -7.91 16.58
C GLY A 23 -20.62 -9.33 16.32
N ALA A 24 -21.71 -9.73 16.98
CA ALA A 24 -22.38 -11.00 16.74
C ALA A 24 -23.88 -10.79 16.55
N TYR A 25 -24.38 -11.18 15.39
CA TYR A 25 -25.78 -11.13 15.03
C TYR A 25 -26.37 -12.54 14.98
N ILE A 26 -27.32 -12.82 15.86
CA ILE A 26 -27.82 -14.17 16.13
C ILE A 26 -29.31 -14.21 15.79
N ILE A 27 -29.69 -15.15 14.92
CA ILE A 27 -31.06 -15.34 14.46
C ILE A 27 -31.57 -16.67 15.01
N THR A 28 -32.55 -16.59 15.90
CA THR A 28 -33.25 -17.75 16.50
C THR A 28 -34.69 -17.78 16.01
N GLU A 29 -35.39 -18.90 16.24
CA GLU A 29 -36.84 -18.99 15.98
C GLU A 29 -37.67 -17.98 16.81
N GLN A 30 -37.12 -17.47 17.92
CA GLN A 30 -37.78 -16.55 18.83
C GLN A 30 -37.48 -15.07 18.52
N GLY A 31 -36.55 -14.80 17.59
CA GLY A 31 -36.18 -13.45 17.17
C GLY A 31 -34.69 -13.27 16.93
N GLU A 32 -34.33 -12.01 16.68
CA GLU A 32 -32.98 -11.54 16.39
C GLU A 32 -32.31 -10.98 17.65
N HIS A 33 -31.06 -11.35 17.88
CA HIS A 33 -30.24 -10.85 18.97
C HIS A 33 -28.97 -10.19 18.42
N LYS A 34 -28.67 -9.01 18.92
CA LYS A 34 -27.54 -8.18 18.50
C LYS A 34 -26.60 -8.00 19.68
N LEU A 35 -25.40 -8.56 19.57
CA LEU A 35 -24.35 -8.46 20.58
C LEU A 35 -23.18 -7.67 20.01
N CYS A 36 -22.62 -6.80 20.82
CA CYS A 36 -21.39 -6.09 20.49
C CYS A 36 -20.59 -5.81 21.75
N GLY A 37 -19.30 -5.58 21.56
CA GLY A 37 -18.39 -5.12 22.59
C GLY A 37 -17.08 -4.66 21.96
N GLY A 38 -16.10 -4.28 22.77
CA GLY A 38 -14.81 -3.87 22.24
C GLY A 38 -13.71 -3.80 23.28
N GLU A 39 -12.50 -3.51 22.80
CA GLU A 39 -11.31 -3.36 23.61
C GLU A 39 -10.51 -2.11 23.20
N PRO A 40 -9.94 -1.35 24.16
CA PRO A 40 -9.16 -0.15 23.86
C PRO A 40 -7.90 -0.40 23.03
N THR A 41 -7.30 -1.58 23.16
CA THR A 41 -6.04 -1.94 22.49
C THR A 41 -6.06 -3.42 22.16
N THR A 42 -6.44 -3.73 20.93
CA THR A 42 -6.63 -5.09 20.44
C THR A 42 -6.25 -5.19 18.96
N THR A 43 -6.46 -6.33 18.32
CA THR A 43 -6.20 -6.53 16.89
C THR A 43 -7.46 -7.00 16.19
N ASN A 44 -7.52 -6.86 14.85
CA ASN A 44 -8.66 -7.35 14.08
C ASN A 44 -8.91 -8.84 14.36
N ASN A 45 -7.87 -9.67 14.22
CA ASN A 45 -7.97 -11.11 14.44
C ASN A 45 -8.43 -11.49 15.86
N ARG A 46 -8.15 -10.66 16.87
CA ARG A 46 -8.67 -10.89 18.22
C ARG A 46 -10.15 -10.56 18.30
N MET A 47 -10.60 -9.46 17.72
CA MET A 47 -12.02 -9.10 17.70
C MET A 47 -12.86 -10.11 16.92
N GLU A 48 -12.35 -10.61 15.81
CA GLU A 48 -12.97 -11.68 15.01
C GLU A 48 -13.18 -12.96 15.82
N LEU A 49 -12.15 -13.40 16.55
CA LEU A 49 -12.23 -14.55 17.43
C LEU A 49 -13.18 -14.30 18.61
N THR A 50 -13.13 -13.12 19.21
CA THR A 50 -14.03 -12.75 20.31
C THR A 50 -15.49 -12.72 19.86
N ALA A 51 -15.78 -12.22 18.65
CA ALA A 51 -17.12 -12.23 18.05
C ALA A 51 -17.67 -13.66 17.96
N ALA A 52 -16.86 -14.58 17.43
CA ALA A 52 -17.22 -15.99 17.34
C ALA A 52 -17.43 -16.62 18.73
N ILE A 53 -16.55 -16.34 19.69
CA ILE A 53 -16.63 -16.87 21.05
C ILE A 53 -17.90 -16.42 21.76
N GLU A 54 -18.17 -15.12 21.79
CA GLU A 54 -19.32 -14.57 22.48
C GLU A 54 -20.63 -14.93 21.79
N GLY A 55 -20.64 -15.00 20.45
CA GLY A 55 -21.78 -15.48 19.68
C GLY A 55 -22.15 -16.93 20.02
N ILE A 56 -21.17 -17.84 20.03
CA ILE A 56 -21.39 -19.25 20.40
C ILE A 56 -21.80 -19.39 21.87
N ARG A 57 -21.20 -18.60 22.77
CA ARG A 57 -21.51 -18.64 24.20
C ARG A 57 -22.95 -18.22 24.51
N PHE A 58 -23.50 -17.29 23.74
CA PHE A 58 -24.90 -16.88 23.87
C PHE A 58 -25.88 -18.01 23.52
N CYS A 59 -25.50 -18.89 22.60
CA CYS A 59 -26.37 -19.96 22.12
C CYS A 59 -26.44 -21.16 23.10
N PRO A 60 -27.62 -21.81 23.23
CA PRO A 60 -27.76 -23.03 24.02
C PRO A 60 -26.81 -24.15 23.57
N PRO A 61 -26.28 -24.98 24.49
CA PRO A 61 -25.30 -26.01 24.17
C PRO A 61 -25.84 -27.16 23.30
N ASP A 62 -27.16 -27.34 23.24
CA ASP A 62 -27.88 -28.38 22.47
C ASP A 62 -28.40 -27.90 21.10
N ALA A 63 -28.21 -26.62 20.79
CA ALA A 63 -28.58 -26.05 19.50
C ALA A 63 -27.58 -26.42 18.39
N SER A 64 -28.09 -26.58 17.17
CA SER A 64 -27.26 -26.69 15.97
C SER A 64 -26.94 -25.28 15.46
N LEU A 65 -25.66 -24.95 15.28
CA LEU A 65 -25.23 -23.60 14.93
C LEU A 65 -24.75 -23.54 13.48
N ILE A 66 -25.21 -22.53 12.73
CA ILE A 66 -24.66 -22.16 11.42
C ILE A 66 -23.99 -20.81 11.58
N ILE A 67 -22.66 -20.77 11.49
CA ILE A 67 -21.87 -19.56 11.72
C ILE A 67 -21.33 -19.06 10.39
N TRP A 68 -21.63 -17.80 10.09
CA TRP A 68 -21.11 -17.06 8.96
C TRP A 68 -20.06 -16.06 9.44
N THR A 69 -18.89 -16.09 8.81
CA THR A 69 -17.80 -15.14 9.04
C THR A 69 -17.15 -14.80 7.71
N ASP A 70 -16.69 -13.57 7.54
CA ASP A 70 -15.87 -13.16 6.41
C ASP A 70 -14.36 -13.29 6.69
N SER A 71 -14.00 -13.67 7.91
CA SER A 71 -12.63 -13.93 8.32
C SER A 71 -12.18 -15.34 7.90
N ASN A 72 -11.38 -15.40 6.83
CA ASN A 72 -10.68 -16.64 6.46
C ASN A 72 -9.81 -17.17 7.60
N TYR A 73 -9.27 -16.28 8.44
CA TYR A 73 -8.47 -16.65 9.61
C TYR A 73 -9.28 -17.46 10.64
N VAL A 74 -10.52 -17.06 10.92
CA VAL A 74 -11.41 -17.80 11.83
C VAL A 74 -11.85 -19.11 11.19
N LYS A 75 -12.34 -19.05 9.94
CA LYS A 75 -12.84 -20.23 9.22
C LYS A 75 -11.76 -21.31 9.07
N GLN A 76 -10.61 -21.00 8.47
CA GLN A 76 -9.54 -21.98 8.27
C GLN A 76 -8.91 -22.41 9.60
N GLY A 77 -8.81 -21.49 10.57
CA GLY A 77 -8.24 -21.79 11.87
C GLY A 77 -9.03 -22.86 12.63
N ILE A 78 -10.37 -22.78 12.65
CA ILE A 78 -11.22 -23.76 13.35
C ILE A 78 -11.43 -25.05 12.55
N THR A 79 -11.43 -25.00 11.22
CA THR A 79 -11.70 -26.20 10.40
C THR A 79 -10.45 -27.00 10.05
N GLU A 80 -9.30 -26.35 9.88
CA GLU A 80 -8.08 -26.98 9.34
C GLU A 80 -6.93 -26.95 10.36
N TRP A 81 -6.59 -25.77 10.87
CA TRP A 81 -5.32 -25.59 11.60
C TRP A 81 -5.37 -26.06 13.05
N ILE A 82 -6.54 -26.00 13.70
CA ILE A 82 -6.70 -26.35 15.12
C ILE A 82 -6.23 -27.76 15.47
N HIS A 83 -6.41 -28.71 14.56
CA HIS A 83 -5.95 -30.09 14.75
C HIS A 83 -4.43 -30.18 14.83
N GLY A 84 -3.71 -29.38 14.03
CA GLY A 84 -2.26 -29.27 14.06
C GLY A 84 -1.77 -28.56 15.33
N TRP A 85 -2.45 -27.49 15.73
CA TRP A 85 -2.10 -26.72 16.93
C TRP A 85 -2.25 -27.54 18.22
N LYS A 86 -3.35 -28.29 18.36
CA LYS A 86 -3.56 -29.18 19.51
C LYS A 86 -2.48 -30.26 19.61
N LYS A 87 -2.06 -30.85 18.48
CA LYS A 87 -0.96 -31.84 18.44
C LYS A 87 0.39 -31.24 18.85
N LYS A 88 0.63 -29.96 18.52
CA LYS A 88 1.86 -29.23 18.88
C LYS A 88 1.76 -28.48 20.21
N ASN A 89 0.74 -28.75 21.02
CA ASN A 89 0.47 -28.07 22.29
C ASN A 89 0.48 -26.53 22.19
N TRP A 90 -0.12 -26.01 21.11
CA TRP A 90 -0.27 -24.57 20.83
C TRP A 90 1.05 -23.80 20.70
N LYS A 91 2.16 -24.48 20.44
CA LYS A 91 3.46 -23.85 20.23
C LYS A 91 3.47 -23.01 18.95
N ASP A 92 3.97 -21.77 19.05
CA ASP A 92 4.11 -20.79 17.95
C ASP A 92 2.78 -20.33 17.32
N VAL A 93 1.65 -20.48 18.03
CA VAL A 93 0.32 -20.03 17.58
C VAL A 93 0.06 -18.58 18.02
N LYS A 94 -0.46 -17.75 17.11
CA LYS A 94 -0.90 -16.38 17.44
C LYS A 94 -2.28 -16.43 18.12
N ASN A 95 -2.47 -15.64 19.18
CA ASN A 95 -3.69 -15.62 20.01
C ASN A 95 -4.09 -17.00 20.57
N PRO A 96 -3.16 -17.75 21.21
CA PRO A 96 -3.43 -19.10 21.68
C PRO A 96 -4.51 -19.13 22.78
N ASP A 97 -4.64 -18.03 23.53
CA ASP A 97 -5.66 -17.81 24.56
C ASP A 97 -7.09 -17.87 24.00
N LEU A 98 -7.35 -17.13 22.91
CA LEU A 98 -8.66 -17.10 22.27
C LEU A 98 -8.96 -18.40 21.54
N TRP A 99 -7.97 -19.00 20.87
CA TRP A 99 -8.17 -20.28 20.21
C TRP A 99 -8.48 -21.42 21.18
N GLN A 100 -7.83 -21.46 22.34
CA GLN A 100 -8.15 -22.45 23.38
C GLN A 100 -9.57 -22.25 23.93
N ALA A 101 -9.99 -20.99 24.12
CA ALA A 101 -11.35 -20.67 24.53
C ALA A 101 -12.39 -21.10 23.47
N LEU A 102 -12.12 -20.82 22.19
CA LEU A 102 -12.98 -21.21 21.07
C LEU A 102 -13.09 -22.74 20.92
N ASP A 103 -11.97 -23.47 21.04
CA ASP A 103 -11.95 -24.94 21.01
C ASP A 103 -12.84 -25.53 22.12
N ALA A 104 -12.71 -25.00 23.34
CA ALA A 104 -13.43 -25.48 24.50
C ALA A 104 -14.95 -25.29 24.38
N ILE A 105 -15.41 -24.17 23.82
CA ILE A 105 -16.85 -23.93 23.63
C ILE A 105 -17.44 -24.70 22.45
N CYS A 106 -16.65 -24.97 21.42
CA CYS A 106 -17.06 -25.77 20.26
C CYS A 106 -17.15 -27.27 20.59
N GLN A 107 -16.44 -27.72 21.63
CA GLN A 107 -16.35 -29.13 21.97
C GLN A 107 -17.72 -29.73 22.32
N GLY A 108 -18.15 -30.74 21.55
CA GLY A 108 -19.41 -31.45 21.76
C GLY A 108 -20.65 -30.75 21.17
N ARG A 109 -20.49 -29.64 20.45
CA ARG A 109 -21.58 -28.94 19.75
C ARG A 109 -21.60 -29.30 18.25
N GLN A 110 -22.78 -29.19 17.63
CA GLN A 110 -22.94 -29.30 16.18
C GLN A 110 -22.84 -27.90 15.57
N ILE A 111 -21.71 -27.59 14.94
CA ILE A 111 -21.42 -26.27 14.38
C ILE A 111 -20.99 -26.41 12.93
N GLU A 112 -21.67 -25.70 12.04
CA GLU A 112 -21.32 -25.53 10.63
C GLU A 112 -20.68 -24.16 10.44
N TRP A 113 -19.48 -24.13 9.87
CA TRP A 113 -18.73 -22.90 9.61
C TRP A 113 -18.78 -22.58 8.12
N ASN A 114 -19.34 -21.42 7.80
CA ASN A 114 -19.47 -20.92 6.44
C ASN A 114 -18.69 -19.62 6.29
N TRP A 115 -17.97 -19.51 5.16
CA TRP A 115 -17.29 -18.28 4.79
C TRP A 115 -18.17 -17.46 3.84
N ILE A 116 -18.20 -16.15 4.06
CA ILE A 116 -18.90 -15.21 3.19
C ILE A 116 -17.95 -14.08 2.79
N LYS A 117 -18.16 -13.49 1.62
CA LYS A 117 -17.36 -12.33 1.20
C LYS A 117 -17.82 -11.10 1.99
N GLY A 118 -16.88 -10.45 2.69
CA GLY A 118 -17.13 -9.17 3.37
C GLY A 118 -17.57 -8.07 2.40
N HIS A 119 -18.45 -7.18 2.87
CA HIS A 119 -19.00 -6.05 2.10
C HIS A 119 -19.66 -6.40 0.74
N ALA A 120 -20.22 -7.60 0.61
CA ALA A 120 -20.85 -8.08 -0.61
C ALA A 120 -22.39 -7.92 -0.66
N GLY A 121 -22.99 -7.08 0.19
CA GLY A 121 -24.46 -6.88 0.22
C GLY A 121 -25.24 -7.88 1.07
N HIS A 122 -24.57 -8.72 1.87
CA HIS A 122 -25.22 -9.71 2.72
C HIS A 122 -25.69 -9.07 4.03
N ALA A 123 -27.01 -8.88 4.16
CA ALA A 123 -27.63 -8.18 5.30
C ALA A 123 -27.19 -8.70 6.69
N GLY A 124 -26.96 -10.01 6.85
CA GLY A 124 -26.47 -10.58 8.11
C GLY A 124 -25.03 -10.20 8.45
N ASN A 125 -24.14 -10.21 7.44
CA ASN A 125 -22.74 -9.83 7.61
C ASN A 125 -22.60 -8.31 7.82
N GLU A 126 -23.36 -7.51 7.07
CA GLU A 126 -23.39 -6.05 7.25
C GLU A 126 -23.91 -5.65 8.64
N MET A 127 -24.84 -6.42 9.20
CA MET A 127 -25.27 -6.23 10.58
C MET A 127 -24.15 -6.56 11.57
N ALA A 128 -23.38 -7.63 11.35
CA ALA A 128 -22.24 -7.97 12.20
C ALA A 128 -21.13 -6.90 12.14
N ASP A 129 -20.79 -6.40 10.95
CA ASP A 129 -19.84 -5.28 10.75
C ASP A 129 -20.31 -4.00 11.45
N MET A 130 -21.60 -3.65 11.31
CA MET A 130 -22.20 -2.51 12.00
C MET A 130 -22.07 -2.65 13.52
N LEU A 131 -22.33 -3.85 14.07
CA LEU A 131 -22.20 -4.13 15.48
C LEU A 131 -20.75 -4.07 15.96
N ALA A 132 -19.79 -4.56 15.18
CA ALA A 132 -18.38 -4.47 15.50
C ALA A 132 -17.91 -3.00 15.56
N ASN A 133 -18.30 -2.18 14.60
CA ASN A 133 -18.03 -0.75 14.60
C ASN A 133 -18.73 -0.01 15.76
N GLN A 134 -19.95 -0.42 16.11
CA GLN A 134 -20.67 0.11 17.27
C GLN A 134 -19.94 -0.21 18.58
N GLY A 135 -19.46 -1.44 18.74
CA GLY A 135 -18.68 -1.87 19.91
C GLY A 135 -17.39 -1.05 20.08
N ALA A 136 -16.66 -0.82 18.99
CA ALA A 136 -15.48 0.06 19.01
C ALA A 136 -15.86 1.49 19.42
N ALA A 137 -16.95 2.04 18.89
CA ALA A 137 -17.41 3.39 19.21
C ALA A 137 -17.84 3.55 20.69
N GLN A 138 -18.46 2.52 21.29
CA GLN A 138 -18.81 2.52 22.72
C GLN A 138 -17.56 2.64 23.60
N ILE A 139 -16.54 1.83 23.33
CA ILE A 139 -15.27 1.89 24.06
C ILE A 139 -14.58 3.24 23.86
N ALA A 140 -14.62 3.80 22.64
CA ALA A 140 -14.10 5.14 22.41
C ALA A 140 -14.82 6.18 23.27
N ALA A 141 -16.15 6.12 23.39
CA ALA A 141 -16.94 7.03 24.23
C ALA A 141 -16.67 6.83 25.75
N GLU A 142 -16.46 5.60 26.19
CA GLU A 142 -16.09 5.27 27.58
C GLU A 142 -14.71 5.83 27.96
N LEU A 143 -13.74 5.77 27.04
CA LEU A 143 -12.43 6.39 27.23
C LEU A 143 -12.50 7.92 27.32
N HIS A 144 -13.54 8.54 26.75
CA HIS A 144 -13.76 9.99 26.82
C HIS A 144 -14.56 10.43 28.07
N THR A 145 -15.27 9.53 28.74
CA THR A 145 -16.09 9.84 29.93
C THR A 145 -15.37 9.63 31.26
N GLN A 146 -14.12 9.15 31.27
CA GLN A 146 -13.28 9.22 32.46
C GLN A 146 -12.84 10.67 32.74
N PRO A 147 -13.03 11.21 33.96
CA PRO A 147 -12.69 12.59 34.26
C PRO A 147 -11.17 12.78 34.16
N LYS A 148 -10.74 13.48 33.10
CA LYS A 148 -9.42 14.11 33.04
C LYS A 148 -9.32 15.09 34.21
N THR A 149 -8.52 14.75 35.21
CA THR A 149 -7.93 15.73 36.12
C THR A 149 -7.10 16.71 35.29
N THR A 150 -7.69 17.91 35.12
CA THR A 150 -7.06 19.23 34.94
C THR A 150 -5.75 19.30 34.14
N GLU A 151 -5.82 19.83 32.91
CA GLU A 151 -5.39 21.20 32.59
C GLU A 151 -5.68 21.53 31.11
N ASP A 152 -6.46 22.59 30.90
CA ASP A 152 -6.36 23.62 29.85
C ASP A 152 -6.12 23.19 28.38
N THR A 153 -6.96 23.50 27.38
CA THR A 153 -7.71 24.74 27.11
C THR A 153 -8.79 24.46 26.06
N LYS A 154 -9.96 25.07 26.23
CA LYS A 154 -11.03 25.12 25.21
C LYS A 154 -10.59 26.00 24.03
N LYS A 155 -10.55 25.48 22.82
CA LYS A 155 -10.74 26.29 21.60
C LYS A 155 -12.13 26.00 21.01
N LYS A 156 -12.89 27.09 20.83
CA LYS A 156 -14.17 27.14 20.11
C LYS A 156 -13.96 26.73 18.64
N PRO A 157 -15.00 26.26 17.93
CA PRO A 157 -14.93 26.07 16.49
C PRO A 157 -14.83 27.46 15.85
N GLU A 158 -13.71 27.73 15.17
CA GLU A 158 -13.59 28.91 14.31
C GLU A 158 -14.24 28.60 12.96
N ASN A 159 -14.94 29.61 12.43
CA ASN A 159 -15.56 29.58 11.11
C ASN A 159 -14.51 29.32 10.04
N ASP A 160 -14.91 28.46 9.11
CA ASP A 160 -14.25 28.13 7.87
C ASP A 160 -14.04 29.41 7.04
N TRP A 161 -12.78 29.86 6.93
CA TRP A 161 -12.37 31.05 6.14
C TRP A 161 -12.26 30.71 4.65
N LEU A 162 -12.47 29.45 4.23
CA LEU A 162 -12.27 29.03 2.84
C LEU A 162 -13.45 29.35 1.89
N LEU A 163 -14.40 30.18 2.31
CA LEU A 163 -15.65 30.45 1.58
C LEU A 163 -15.88 31.92 1.16
N ASP A 164 -14.91 32.82 1.41
CA ASP A 164 -14.94 34.19 0.88
C ASP A 164 -13.71 34.45 0.00
N ASP A 165 -13.80 34.05 -1.28
CA ASP A 165 -12.87 34.46 -2.34
C ASP A 165 -13.22 35.89 -2.83
N PRO A 166 -12.37 36.91 -2.60
CA PRO A 166 -12.60 38.28 -3.05
C PRO A 166 -12.24 38.52 -4.52
N PHE A 167 -11.79 37.49 -5.26
CA PHE A 167 -11.40 37.59 -6.66
C PHE A 167 -12.31 36.73 -7.53
N GLY A 168 -13.56 37.19 -7.68
CA GLY A 168 -14.50 36.65 -8.66
C GLY A 168 -13.92 36.66 -10.08
N PHE A 169 -13.48 35.49 -10.52
CA PHE A 169 -13.27 35.15 -11.93
C PHE A 169 -14.28 34.06 -12.29
N ASP A 170 -15.52 34.49 -12.53
CA ASP A 170 -16.41 33.81 -13.45
C ASP A 170 -15.87 34.01 -14.86
N LEU A 171 -15.62 32.92 -15.58
CA LEU A 171 -15.58 32.94 -17.04
C LEU A 171 -15.85 31.54 -17.60
N ASP A 172 -17.14 31.19 -17.61
CA ASP A 172 -17.73 30.38 -18.67
C ASP A 172 -17.65 31.18 -19.99
N GLN A 173 -16.98 30.61 -21.00
CA GLN A 173 -17.46 30.69 -22.39
C GLN A 173 -16.73 29.70 -23.30
N VAL A 174 -17.56 29.02 -24.08
CA VAL A 174 -17.29 27.87 -24.95
C VAL A 174 -17.20 28.35 -26.41
N GLU A 175 -16.44 27.60 -27.22
CA GLU A 175 -16.53 27.37 -28.69
C GLU A 175 -15.78 28.29 -29.68
N PRO A 176 -15.48 27.83 -30.93
CA PRO A 176 -15.43 26.46 -31.48
C PRO A 176 -14.17 26.13 -32.33
N GLU A 177 -14.17 24.87 -32.80
CA GLU A 177 -13.30 24.17 -33.76
C GLU A 177 -13.00 24.90 -35.09
N GLU A 178 -11.82 24.62 -35.67
CA GLU A 178 -11.66 24.54 -37.13
C GLU A 178 -10.84 23.31 -37.54
N ASN A 179 -11.47 22.50 -38.39
CA ASN A 179 -10.91 21.39 -39.19
C ASN A 179 -9.89 21.88 -40.22
N ILE A 180 -8.83 21.10 -40.45
CA ILE A 180 -8.26 20.92 -41.80
C ILE A 180 -7.98 19.42 -42.01
N GLU A 181 -8.45 18.94 -43.17
CA GLU A 181 -8.54 17.57 -43.65
C GLU A 181 -7.20 16.93 -44.02
N ALA A 182 -7.27 15.60 -44.14
CA ALA A 182 -6.27 14.69 -44.67
C ALA A 182 -5.95 14.94 -46.16
N ASP A 183 -4.74 14.59 -46.58
CA ASP A 183 -4.54 13.64 -47.69
C ASP A 183 -3.08 13.18 -47.84
N ASP A 184 -3.01 11.89 -48.16
CA ASP A 184 -2.13 11.20 -49.09
C ASP A 184 -0.90 10.38 -48.64
N GLU A 185 -0.93 9.15 -49.13
CA GLU A 185 0.05 8.07 -49.06
C GLU A 185 1.29 8.38 -49.92
N SER A 186 2.46 7.90 -49.50
CA SER A 186 3.33 7.12 -50.39
C SER A 186 4.53 6.52 -49.65
N GLU A 187 4.83 5.32 -50.12
CA GLU A 187 5.72 4.30 -49.62
C GLU A 187 7.20 4.50 -50.04
N LEU A 188 8.07 3.85 -49.25
CA LEU A 188 9.34 3.19 -49.59
C LEU A 188 10.71 3.86 -49.32
N ASP A 189 11.51 3.03 -48.63
CA ASP A 189 12.96 2.80 -48.68
C ASP A 189 13.92 3.75 -47.95
N ASN A 190 14.39 3.31 -46.77
CA ASN A 190 15.80 2.90 -46.63
C ASN A 190 16.07 2.17 -45.30
N ILE A 191 16.45 0.89 -45.42
CA ILE A 191 17.06 0.07 -44.38
C ILE A 191 18.56 0.39 -44.34
N PRO A 192 19.16 0.60 -43.15
CA PRO A 192 20.54 0.23 -42.95
C PRO A 192 20.65 -1.01 -42.04
N SER A 193 21.12 -2.07 -42.69
CA SER A 193 21.86 -3.24 -42.22
C SER A 193 22.14 -3.42 -40.72
N GLU A 194 21.66 -4.57 -40.24
CA GLU A 194 22.25 -5.51 -39.28
C GLU A 194 23.63 -5.15 -38.70
N SER A 195 23.64 -5.00 -37.37
CA SER A 195 24.76 -5.43 -36.54
C SER A 195 24.24 -5.91 -35.17
N GLU A 196 24.29 -7.24 -35.00
CA GLU A 196 24.37 -7.99 -33.73
C GLU A 196 23.19 -7.81 -32.74
N GLN A 197 22.03 -8.37 -33.09
CA GLN A 197 20.98 -8.65 -32.11
C GLN A 197 21.33 -9.95 -31.35
N ASN A 198 21.67 -9.81 -30.07
CA ASN A 198 21.59 -10.91 -29.11
C ASN A 198 20.20 -11.57 -29.25
N GLN A 199 20.16 -12.88 -29.47
CA GLN A 199 18.93 -13.66 -29.56
C GLN A 199 18.20 -13.63 -28.21
N VAL A 200 17.34 -12.63 -28.00
CA VAL A 200 16.43 -12.55 -26.87
C VAL A 200 15.32 -13.59 -27.09
N HIS A 201 15.06 -14.42 -26.08
CA HIS A 201 14.05 -15.49 -26.14
C HIS A 201 12.68 -14.93 -26.56
N PRO A 202 11.88 -15.61 -27.42
CA PRO A 202 10.65 -15.06 -28.03
C PRO A 202 9.53 -14.65 -27.06
N PHE A 203 9.67 -14.98 -25.77
CA PHE A 203 8.70 -14.67 -24.71
C PHE A 203 9.20 -13.63 -23.70
N ILE A 204 10.40 -13.07 -23.91
CA ILE A 204 10.89 -11.95 -23.11
C ILE A 204 10.46 -10.68 -23.83
N VAL A 205 9.55 -9.93 -23.22
CA VAL A 205 9.14 -8.63 -23.73
C VAL A 205 10.05 -7.59 -23.08
N VAL A 206 11.06 -7.13 -23.84
CA VAL A 206 11.87 -5.97 -23.46
C VAL A 206 11.39 -4.78 -24.27
N THR A 207 10.79 -3.80 -23.59
CA THR A 207 10.43 -2.52 -24.20
C THR A 207 11.67 -1.62 -24.18
N PRO A 208 12.13 -1.06 -25.31
CA PRO A 208 13.28 -0.17 -25.33
C PRO A 208 12.93 1.19 -24.70
N ALA A 209 13.94 1.87 -24.15
CA ALA A 209 13.79 3.22 -23.62
C ALA A 209 13.32 4.19 -24.72
N GLN A 210 12.26 4.95 -24.42
CA GLN A 210 11.77 6.04 -25.26
C GLN A 210 12.43 7.37 -24.90
N VAL A 211 12.90 7.50 -23.66
CA VAL A 211 13.56 8.71 -23.15
C VAL A 211 14.99 8.38 -22.76
N HIS A 212 15.95 9.03 -23.42
CA HIS A 212 17.37 8.88 -23.08
C HIS A 212 17.76 9.89 -22.00
N ALA A 213 18.12 9.38 -20.82
CA ALA A 213 18.64 10.17 -19.71
C ALA A 213 19.98 9.59 -19.23
N GLN A 214 20.89 10.44 -18.77
CA GLN A 214 22.17 10.02 -18.21
C GLN A 214 22.11 10.05 -16.67
N GLY A 215 22.42 8.95 -16.02
CA GLY A 215 22.41 8.83 -14.56
C GLY A 215 22.51 7.38 -14.09
N PRO A 216 22.53 7.14 -12.76
CA PRO A 216 22.43 5.79 -12.23
C PRO A 216 21.08 5.18 -12.61
N ARG A 217 21.11 3.93 -13.10
CA ARG A 217 19.90 3.19 -13.47
C ARG A 217 19.20 2.71 -12.21
N GLN A 218 17.93 3.04 -12.07
CA GLN A 218 17.06 2.55 -11.01
C GLN A 218 16.00 1.65 -11.66
N LEU A 219 15.86 0.43 -11.18
CA LEU A 219 14.90 -0.55 -11.66
C LEU A 219 13.87 -0.79 -10.57
N ILE A 220 12.63 -0.49 -10.88
CA ILE A 220 11.51 -0.75 -9.97
C ILE A 220 10.98 -2.12 -10.35
N LEU A 221 11.05 -3.05 -9.41
CA LEU A 221 10.87 -4.48 -9.65
C LEU A 221 9.80 -5.04 -8.72
N ASP A 222 9.01 -5.93 -9.29
CA ASP A 222 8.04 -6.75 -8.57
C ASP A 222 8.05 -8.18 -9.17
N THR A 223 7.70 -9.17 -8.36
CA THR A 223 7.69 -10.58 -8.78
C THR A 223 6.45 -11.30 -8.28
N GLU A 224 5.82 -12.08 -9.16
CA GLU A 224 4.80 -13.04 -8.77
C GLU A 224 5.40 -14.43 -8.62
N THR A 225 4.88 -15.19 -7.67
CA THR A 225 5.43 -16.49 -7.27
C THR A 225 4.33 -17.51 -7.05
N THR A 226 4.66 -18.79 -7.14
CA THR A 226 3.71 -19.88 -6.83
C THR A 226 3.26 -19.88 -5.36
N GLY A 227 4.00 -19.22 -4.47
CA GLY A 227 3.75 -19.18 -3.03
C GLY A 227 4.78 -18.33 -2.28
N PHE A 228 4.67 -18.25 -0.95
CA PHE A 228 5.43 -17.27 -0.16
C PHE A 228 6.83 -17.74 0.27
N TYR A 229 7.17 -19.03 0.13
CA TYR A 229 8.35 -19.61 0.77
C TYR A 229 9.31 -20.22 -0.24
N TYR A 230 10.37 -19.47 -0.58
CA TYR A 230 11.45 -19.95 -1.44
C TYR A 230 12.13 -21.22 -0.88
N GLN A 231 12.15 -21.40 0.44
CA GLN A 231 12.73 -22.58 1.10
C GLN A 231 11.91 -23.87 0.88
N ASP A 232 10.58 -23.73 0.72
CA ASP A 232 9.66 -24.84 0.51
C ASP A 232 9.53 -25.23 -0.97
N GLY A 233 10.36 -24.64 -1.83
CA GLY A 233 10.39 -24.92 -3.26
C GLY A 233 9.34 -24.14 -4.06
N ASP A 234 8.85 -23.01 -3.54
CA ASP A 234 8.13 -22.04 -4.36
C ASP A 234 9.05 -21.39 -5.39
N ARG A 235 8.47 -20.97 -6.52
CA ARG A 235 9.21 -20.46 -7.66
C ARG A 235 8.56 -19.22 -8.24
N ILE A 236 9.37 -18.44 -8.95
CA ILE A 236 8.94 -17.24 -9.66
C ILE A 236 8.16 -17.64 -10.91
N ILE A 237 7.03 -16.98 -11.16
CA ILE A 237 6.17 -17.18 -12.33
C ILE A 237 6.04 -15.93 -13.20
N GLU A 238 6.31 -14.76 -12.64
CA GLU A 238 6.30 -13.49 -13.37
C GLU A 238 7.38 -12.57 -12.81
N VAL A 239 8.07 -11.86 -13.69
CA VAL A 239 8.99 -10.77 -13.32
C VAL A 239 8.62 -9.55 -14.13
N GLY A 240 8.36 -8.45 -13.43
CA GLY A 240 8.15 -7.14 -14.02
C GLY A 240 9.18 -6.16 -13.47
N ALA A 241 9.90 -5.48 -14.36
CA ALA A 241 10.73 -4.37 -13.93
C ALA A 241 10.70 -3.21 -14.93
N ILE A 242 10.60 -2.00 -14.39
CA ILE A 242 10.59 -0.76 -15.18
C ILE A 242 11.80 0.08 -14.84
N GLU A 243 12.33 0.77 -15.84
CA GLU A 243 13.52 1.59 -15.69
C GLU A 243 13.18 3.06 -15.43
N MET A 244 13.90 3.60 -14.46
CA MET A 244 13.86 4.99 -14.06
C MET A 244 15.28 5.54 -13.97
N ILE A 245 15.47 6.73 -14.52
CA ILE A 245 16.74 7.47 -14.43
C ILE A 245 16.42 8.88 -13.99
N ASN A 246 17.11 9.37 -12.95
CA ASN A 246 16.92 10.71 -12.39
C ASN A 246 15.45 11.04 -12.12
N ARG A 247 14.70 10.08 -11.53
CA ARG A 247 13.27 10.23 -11.19
C ARG A 247 12.33 10.38 -12.40
N LYS A 248 12.78 10.05 -13.60
CA LYS A 248 11.96 9.98 -14.81
C LYS A 248 11.94 8.55 -15.32
N LEU A 249 10.74 8.04 -15.59
CA LEU A 249 10.58 6.75 -16.27
C LEU A 249 11.12 6.86 -17.69
N THR A 250 11.99 5.94 -18.09
CA THR A 250 12.59 5.95 -19.44
C THR A 250 11.67 5.32 -20.48
N GLY A 251 10.63 4.60 -20.03
CA GLY A 251 9.79 3.75 -20.86
C GLY A 251 10.40 2.37 -21.12
N SER A 252 11.65 2.13 -20.69
CA SER A 252 12.23 0.79 -20.77
C SER A 252 11.62 -0.11 -19.69
N SER A 253 11.19 -1.29 -20.09
CA SER A 253 10.64 -2.30 -19.18
C SER A 253 11.04 -3.69 -19.63
N ILE A 254 11.13 -4.60 -18.67
CA ILE A 254 11.26 -6.03 -18.91
C ILE A 254 10.08 -6.72 -18.25
N HIS A 255 9.40 -7.55 -19.02
CA HIS A 255 8.27 -8.33 -18.55
C HIS A 255 8.38 -9.76 -19.06
N ILE A 256 8.39 -10.70 -18.13
CA ILE A 256 8.63 -12.11 -18.42
C ILE A 256 7.67 -12.96 -17.60
N TYR A 257 6.93 -13.84 -18.28
CA TYR A 257 6.26 -14.98 -17.65
C TYR A 257 7.16 -16.20 -17.69
N ILE A 258 7.19 -16.96 -16.60
CA ILE A 258 8.15 -18.05 -16.37
C ILE A 258 7.37 -19.30 -16.01
N ASN A 259 7.72 -20.42 -16.66
CA ASN A 259 7.21 -21.73 -16.29
C ASN A 259 7.94 -22.21 -15.02
N PRO A 260 7.23 -22.39 -13.90
CA PRO A 260 7.84 -22.81 -12.64
C PRO A 260 8.14 -24.31 -12.59
N GLU A 261 7.74 -25.12 -13.58
CA GLU A 261 7.88 -26.59 -13.55
C GLU A 261 7.21 -27.26 -12.33
N LYS A 262 6.29 -26.54 -11.67
CA LYS A 262 5.46 -27.01 -10.55
C LYS A 262 4.06 -26.39 -10.63
N PRO A 263 3.07 -26.96 -9.95
CA PRO A 263 1.76 -26.36 -9.86
C PRO A 263 1.83 -24.99 -9.18
N VAL A 264 1.11 -24.01 -9.75
CA VAL A 264 0.96 -22.66 -9.21
C VAL A 264 0.17 -22.69 -7.90
N GLY A 265 -0.91 -23.47 -7.84
CA GLY A 265 -1.67 -23.72 -6.61
C GLY A 265 -2.62 -22.57 -6.22
N ASP A 266 -2.70 -22.25 -4.93
CA ASP A 266 -3.68 -21.27 -4.42
C ASP A 266 -3.33 -19.80 -4.79
N SER A 267 -2.10 -19.55 -5.24
CA SER A 267 -1.60 -18.23 -5.65
C SER A 267 -2.33 -17.68 -6.88
N VAL A 268 -2.95 -18.53 -7.69
CA VAL A 268 -3.87 -18.15 -8.79
C VAL A 268 -4.94 -17.17 -8.33
N ASN A 269 -5.41 -17.26 -7.08
CA ASN A 269 -6.43 -16.35 -6.55
C ASN A 269 -5.93 -14.91 -6.35
N VAL A 270 -4.60 -14.70 -6.34
CA VAL A 270 -3.95 -13.40 -6.11
C VAL A 270 -3.63 -12.72 -7.43
N HIS A 271 -2.95 -13.44 -8.33
CA HIS A 271 -2.44 -12.91 -9.60
C HIS A 271 -3.21 -13.40 -10.85
N GLY A 272 -4.13 -14.36 -10.72
CA GLY A 272 -4.97 -14.85 -11.83
C GLY A 272 -4.25 -15.71 -12.87
N ILE A 273 -2.93 -15.86 -12.76
CA ILE A 273 -2.08 -16.65 -13.66
C ILE A 273 -2.30 -18.15 -13.42
N THR A 274 -2.77 -18.88 -14.43
CA THR A 274 -3.04 -20.33 -14.33
C THR A 274 -1.87 -21.19 -14.82
N ASP A 275 -1.87 -22.46 -14.41
CA ASP A 275 -0.89 -23.46 -14.86
C ASP A 275 -0.90 -23.63 -16.39
N GLU A 276 -2.09 -23.57 -17.02
CA GLU A 276 -2.23 -23.69 -18.47
C GLU A 276 -1.59 -22.51 -19.20
N PHE A 277 -1.65 -21.31 -18.62
CA PHE A 277 -1.05 -20.11 -19.21
C PHE A 277 0.49 -20.12 -19.12
N LEU A 278 1.06 -20.77 -18.11
CA LEU A 278 2.51 -20.86 -17.92
C LEU A 278 3.15 -22.06 -18.62
N ALA A 279 2.35 -23.00 -19.13
CA ALA A 279 2.84 -24.25 -19.70
C ALA A 279 3.75 -24.05 -20.93
N ASP A 280 3.46 -23.04 -21.75
CA ASP A 280 4.21 -22.68 -22.97
C ASP A 280 5.34 -21.66 -22.73
N LYS A 281 5.47 -21.14 -21.50
CA LYS A 281 6.44 -20.09 -21.15
C LYS A 281 7.84 -20.67 -20.90
N PRO A 282 8.91 -19.87 -21.08
CA PRO A 282 10.26 -20.31 -20.83
C PRO A 282 10.49 -20.70 -19.37
N LYS A 283 11.43 -21.60 -19.15
CA LYS A 283 11.92 -21.94 -17.82
C LYS A 283 12.85 -20.86 -17.32
N TYR A 284 13.02 -20.77 -16.01
CA TYR A 284 13.92 -19.79 -15.41
C TYR A 284 15.35 -19.86 -15.98
N ALA A 285 15.88 -21.06 -16.19
CA ALA A 285 17.22 -21.25 -16.74
C ALA A 285 17.42 -20.66 -18.15
N GLU A 286 16.35 -20.51 -18.93
CA GLU A 286 16.40 -19.97 -20.30
C GLU A 286 16.39 -18.44 -20.31
N ILE A 287 15.88 -17.81 -19.25
CA ILE A 287 15.78 -16.34 -19.13
C ILE A 287 16.81 -15.75 -18.17
N ALA A 288 17.50 -16.58 -17.38
CA ALA A 288 18.36 -16.15 -16.29
C ALA A 288 19.48 -15.21 -16.75
N ASP A 289 20.17 -15.51 -17.84
CA ASP A 289 21.28 -14.66 -18.33
C ASP A 289 20.77 -13.29 -18.78
N VAL A 290 19.64 -13.24 -19.48
CA VAL A 290 19.03 -12.00 -19.97
C VAL A 290 18.56 -11.14 -18.79
N LEU A 291 17.85 -11.75 -17.83
CA LEU A 291 17.37 -11.04 -16.65
C LEU A 291 18.54 -10.54 -15.79
N PHE A 292 19.58 -11.37 -15.59
CA PHE A 292 20.76 -11.00 -14.81
C PHE A 292 21.48 -9.81 -15.43
N GLU A 293 21.76 -9.83 -16.74
CA GLU A 293 22.42 -8.71 -17.41
C GLU A 293 21.55 -7.44 -17.43
N TYR A 294 20.22 -7.56 -17.46
CA TYR A 294 19.32 -6.40 -17.35
C TYR A 294 19.41 -5.72 -15.97
N LEU A 295 19.43 -6.52 -14.89
CA LEU A 295 19.42 -6.06 -13.51
C LEU A 295 20.80 -5.57 -13.02
N LYS A 296 21.87 -6.15 -13.56
CA LYS A 296 23.26 -5.91 -13.14
C LYS A 296 23.64 -4.43 -13.20
N GLY A 297 24.22 -3.95 -12.10
CA GLY A 297 24.72 -2.57 -11.99
C GLY A 297 23.64 -1.50 -11.81
N ALA A 298 22.37 -1.88 -11.68
CA ALA A 298 21.27 -0.99 -11.34
C ALA A 298 20.95 -1.01 -9.83
N GLU A 299 20.28 0.04 -9.36
CA GLU A 299 19.60 0.03 -8.07
C GLU A 299 18.23 -0.61 -8.21
N ILE A 300 17.96 -1.69 -7.46
CA ILE A 300 16.67 -2.37 -7.41
C ILE A 300 15.81 -1.72 -6.33
N ILE A 301 14.63 -1.24 -6.72
CA ILE A 301 13.62 -0.66 -5.84
C ILE A 301 12.42 -1.60 -5.85
N ALA A 302 12.11 -2.21 -4.70
CA ALA A 302 11.00 -3.15 -4.57
C ALA A 302 10.21 -2.90 -3.28
N HIS A 303 8.96 -3.38 -3.21
CA HIS A 303 8.12 -3.26 -2.02
C HIS A 303 8.20 -4.54 -1.20
N ASN A 304 8.80 -4.49 -0.01
CA ASN A 304 9.24 -5.67 0.72
C ASN A 304 10.37 -6.41 -0.01
N ALA A 305 11.39 -5.66 -0.45
CA ALA A 305 12.47 -6.15 -1.33
C ALA A 305 13.18 -7.43 -0.84
N THR A 306 13.14 -7.73 0.47
CA THR A 306 13.67 -8.99 1.01
C THR A 306 12.99 -10.22 0.38
N PHE A 307 11.70 -10.13 0.04
CA PHE A 307 10.94 -11.20 -0.60
C PHE A 307 11.48 -11.50 -2.00
N ASP A 308 11.41 -10.52 -2.90
CA ASP A 308 11.83 -10.65 -4.30
C ASP A 308 13.30 -11.08 -4.41
N MET A 309 14.17 -10.45 -3.62
CA MET A 309 15.60 -10.74 -3.63
C MET A 309 15.91 -12.16 -3.17
N ASN A 310 15.17 -12.71 -2.21
CA ASN A 310 15.37 -14.10 -1.79
C ASN A 310 15.01 -15.09 -2.91
N PHE A 311 13.89 -14.85 -3.61
CA PHE A 311 13.46 -15.68 -4.72
C PHE A 311 14.42 -15.58 -5.91
N LEU A 312 14.81 -14.36 -6.29
CA LEU A 312 15.77 -14.13 -7.37
C LEU A 312 17.12 -14.77 -7.05
N ASN A 313 17.66 -14.54 -5.84
CA ASN A 313 18.96 -15.12 -5.45
C ASN A 313 18.92 -16.65 -5.48
N MET A 314 17.84 -17.27 -5.00
CA MET A 314 17.67 -18.71 -5.08
C MET A 314 17.71 -19.21 -6.53
N GLU A 315 16.95 -18.59 -7.43
CA GLU A 315 16.85 -19.04 -8.82
C GLU A 315 18.16 -18.77 -9.59
N PHE A 316 18.85 -17.64 -9.38
CA PHE A 316 20.17 -17.39 -9.97
C PHE A 316 21.22 -18.38 -9.47
N THR A 317 21.22 -18.70 -8.17
CA THR A 317 22.13 -19.69 -7.59
C THR A 317 21.93 -21.07 -8.21
N ARG A 318 20.69 -21.45 -8.56
CA ARG A 318 20.40 -22.73 -9.22
C ARG A 318 20.98 -22.82 -10.63
N VAL A 319 21.08 -21.70 -11.34
CA VAL A 319 21.65 -21.62 -12.69
C VAL A 319 23.18 -21.43 -12.65
N GLY A 320 23.76 -21.17 -11.47
CA GLY A 320 25.19 -20.97 -11.28
C GLY A 320 25.64 -19.52 -11.47
N LEU A 321 24.71 -18.57 -11.45
CA LEU A 321 24.98 -17.13 -11.46
C LEU A 321 25.20 -16.60 -10.03
N PRO A 322 26.00 -15.54 -9.85
CA PRO A 322 26.24 -14.95 -8.53
C PRO A 322 24.98 -14.30 -7.97
N ALA A 323 24.95 -14.09 -6.65
CA ALA A 323 23.83 -13.45 -5.98
C ALA A 323 23.69 -11.98 -6.42
N LEU A 324 22.47 -11.52 -6.66
CA LEU A 324 22.21 -10.13 -7.08
C LEU A 324 22.68 -9.11 -6.05
N SER A 325 22.71 -9.49 -4.77
CA SER A 325 23.20 -8.63 -3.68
C SER A 325 24.67 -8.22 -3.83
N GLU A 326 25.45 -8.92 -4.66
CA GLU A 326 26.85 -8.58 -4.93
C GLU A 326 27.01 -7.55 -6.06
N VAL A 327 26.00 -7.42 -6.92
CA VAL A 327 26.06 -6.64 -8.17
C VAL A 327 25.06 -5.49 -8.25
N CYS A 328 24.07 -5.47 -7.36
CA CYS A 328 23.00 -4.48 -7.32
C CYS A 328 22.87 -3.87 -5.93
N THR A 329 22.54 -2.59 -5.87
CA THR A 329 22.08 -1.95 -4.64
C THR A 329 20.58 -2.15 -4.50
N VAL A 330 20.09 -2.44 -3.29
CA VAL A 330 18.67 -2.72 -3.06
C VAL A 330 18.06 -1.70 -2.11
N THR A 331 16.93 -1.13 -2.52
CA THR A 331 16.14 -0.18 -1.74
C THR A 331 14.76 -0.76 -1.47
N ASP A 332 14.44 -0.98 -0.20
CA ASP A 332 13.12 -1.47 0.24
C ASP A 332 12.16 -0.30 0.49
N THR A 333 11.18 -0.15 -0.39
CA THR A 333 10.17 0.89 -0.27
C THR A 333 9.22 0.68 0.91
N LEU A 334 9.05 -0.56 1.39
CA LEU A 334 8.26 -0.83 2.59
C LEU A 334 8.96 -0.29 3.84
N ALA A 335 10.27 -0.46 3.94
CA ALA A 335 11.07 0.14 5.00
C ALA A 335 11.00 1.67 4.96
N LEU A 336 11.12 2.27 3.76
CA LEU A 336 10.93 3.71 3.57
C LEU A 336 9.54 4.18 4.00
N ALA A 337 8.49 3.44 3.62
CA ALA A 337 7.11 3.75 3.96
C ALA A 337 6.86 3.64 5.47
N LYS A 338 7.42 2.62 6.13
CA LYS A 338 7.34 2.46 7.59
C LYS A 338 8.02 3.60 8.35
N ASN A 339 9.14 4.10 7.85
CA ASN A 339 9.83 5.24 8.44
C ASN A 339 9.03 6.54 8.25
N LYS A 340 8.49 6.76 7.04
CA LYS A 340 7.70 7.96 6.73
C LYS A 340 6.33 7.97 7.42
N HIS A 341 5.72 6.80 7.59
CA HIS A 341 4.38 6.63 8.16
C HIS A 341 4.37 5.55 9.25
N PRO A 342 4.98 5.84 10.42
CA PRO A 342 5.04 4.88 11.51
C PRO A 342 3.65 4.59 12.08
N GLY A 343 3.39 3.31 12.40
CA GLY A 343 2.13 2.86 13.01
C GLY A 343 0.92 2.78 12.07
N GLN A 344 1.09 3.08 10.78
CA GLN A 344 0.00 3.02 9.79
C GLN A 344 0.14 1.80 8.86
N LYS A 345 -0.93 1.51 8.11
CA LYS A 345 -0.86 0.54 6.99
C LYS A 345 0.06 1.11 5.90
N ASN A 346 1.02 0.30 5.49
CA ASN A 346 2.05 0.64 4.48
C ASN A 346 2.14 -0.42 3.38
N SER A 347 1.04 -1.15 3.13
CA SER A 347 0.92 -1.97 1.91
C SER A 347 0.83 -1.07 0.67
N LEU A 348 1.15 -1.62 -0.50
CA LEU A 348 1.06 -0.88 -1.77
C LEU A 348 -0.31 -0.22 -1.94
N ASP A 349 -1.41 -0.96 -1.73
CA ASP A 349 -2.78 -0.40 -1.78
C ASP A 349 -3.03 0.75 -0.80
N ALA A 350 -2.44 0.68 0.40
CA ALA A 350 -2.58 1.74 1.39
C ALA A 350 -1.82 3.00 0.96
N LEU A 351 -0.66 2.84 0.32
CA LEU A 351 0.15 3.94 -0.20
C LEU A 351 -0.50 4.57 -1.43
N VAL A 352 -1.06 3.77 -2.34
CA VAL A 352 -1.83 4.25 -3.50
C VAL A 352 -2.96 5.17 -3.05
N ARG A 353 -3.75 4.73 -2.06
CA ARG A 353 -4.83 5.56 -1.49
C ARG A 353 -4.32 6.81 -0.79
N ARG A 354 -3.20 6.72 -0.08
CA ARG A 354 -2.61 7.84 0.68
C ARG A 354 -2.06 8.93 -0.22
N TYR A 355 -1.44 8.54 -1.33
CA TYR A 355 -0.83 9.46 -2.28
C TYR A 355 -1.77 9.86 -3.43
N GLU A 356 -3.04 9.48 -3.34
CA GLU A 356 -4.08 9.80 -4.34
C GLU A 356 -3.67 9.41 -5.76
N ILE A 357 -2.94 8.30 -5.89
CA ILE A 357 -2.49 7.80 -7.19
C ILE A 357 -3.70 7.25 -7.93
N PRO A 358 -3.88 7.58 -9.23
CA PRO A 358 -5.00 7.11 -10.02
C PRO A 358 -5.17 5.60 -9.91
N ALA A 359 -6.37 5.17 -9.52
CA ALA A 359 -6.68 3.76 -9.42
C ALA A 359 -6.62 3.11 -10.81
N ARG A 360 -5.78 2.08 -10.93
CA ARG A 360 -5.71 1.21 -12.11
C ARG A 360 -6.54 -0.03 -11.83
N ASP A 361 -7.12 -0.65 -12.86
CA ASP A 361 -7.84 -1.91 -12.68
C ASP A 361 -6.85 -2.99 -12.25
N ARG A 362 -6.89 -3.32 -10.96
CA ARG A 362 -6.02 -4.26 -10.26
C ARG A 362 -6.85 -5.42 -9.75
N THR A 363 -7.73 -5.95 -10.61
CA THR A 363 -8.54 -7.14 -10.29
C THR A 363 -7.65 -8.35 -9.94
N PHE A 364 -6.48 -8.44 -10.58
CA PHE A 364 -5.42 -9.38 -10.23
C PHE A 364 -4.10 -8.62 -10.03
N HIS A 365 -3.23 -9.16 -9.17
CA HIS A 365 -1.85 -8.70 -9.06
C HIS A 365 -1.09 -9.12 -10.32
N GLY A 366 -0.22 -8.25 -10.80
CA GLY A 366 0.61 -8.53 -11.95
C GLY A 366 1.90 -7.74 -11.83
N ALA A 367 3.03 -8.42 -11.97
CA ALA A 367 4.33 -7.87 -11.60
C ALA A 367 4.65 -6.55 -12.32
N LEU A 368 4.32 -6.44 -13.61
CA LEU A 368 4.57 -5.19 -14.35
C LEU A 368 3.66 -4.05 -13.88
N LEU A 369 2.37 -4.32 -13.67
CA LEU A 369 1.40 -3.34 -13.20
C LEU A 369 1.77 -2.84 -11.79
N ASP A 370 2.17 -3.76 -10.92
CA ASP A 370 2.55 -3.46 -9.55
C ASP A 370 3.87 -2.69 -9.49
N ALA A 371 4.84 -3.00 -10.36
CA ALA A 371 6.04 -2.18 -10.54
C ALA A 371 5.72 -0.75 -11.00
N GLU A 372 4.80 -0.58 -11.94
CA GLU A 372 4.36 0.75 -12.39
C GLU A 372 3.67 1.55 -11.28
N ILE A 373 2.74 0.93 -10.55
CA ILE A 373 2.09 1.55 -9.38
C ILE A 373 3.12 1.91 -8.31
N LEU A 374 4.07 1.01 -8.05
CA LEU A 374 5.15 1.23 -7.11
C LEU A 374 6.02 2.41 -7.52
N SER A 375 6.20 2.67 -8.83
CA SER A 375 6.94 3.84 -9.28
C SER A 375 6.25 5.16 -8.96
N ASP A 376 4.95 5.24 -9.18
CA ASP A 376 4.17 6.42 -8.81
C ASP A 376 4.23 6.65 -7.29
N VAL A 377 4.09 5.56 -6.51
CA VAL A 377 4.20 5.59 -5.04
C VAL A 377 5.59 6.05 -4.61
N TYR A 378 6.64 5.46 -5.17
CA TYR A 378 8.02 5.78 -4.82
C TYR A 378 8.33 7.24 -5.16
N LEU A 379 7.93 7.72 -6.34
CA LEU A 379 8.09 9.10 -6.75
C LEU A 379 7.33 10.05 -5.84
N ALA A 380 6.09 9.75 -5.44
CA ALA A 380 5.32 10.55 -4.49
C ALA A 380 5.93 10.53 -3.07
N MET A 381 6.46 9.38 -2.64
CA MET A 381 7.11 9.22 -1.35
C MET A 381 8.42 10.01 -1.25
N THR A 382 9.20 10.03 -2.32
CA THR A 382 10.53 10.65 -2.35
C THR A 382 10.52 12.04 -2.98
N GLY A 383 9.43 12.43 -3.63
CA GLY A 383 9.28 13.68 -4.37
C GLY A 383 8.76 14.84 -3.54
N GLY A 384 8.95 14.78 -2.22
CA GLY A 384 8.50 15.83 -1.32
C GLY A 384 8.86 17.22 -1.83
N GLN A 385 7.91 18.14 -1.71
CA GLN A 385 8.18 19.57 -1.56
C GLN A 385 9.41 19.67 -0.64
N VAL A 386 10.43 20.43 -1.05
CA VAL A 386 11.59 20.72 -0.19
C VAL A 386 10.99 21.19 1.13
N SER A 387 10.96 20.31 2.14
CA SER A 387 10.59 20.73 3.46
C SER A 387 11.69 21.72 3.81
N PHE A 388 11.35 23.00 3.87
CA PHE A 388 12.08 23.92 4.71
C PHE A 388 11.83 23.44 6.15
N ASP A 389 12.44 22.30 6.50
CA ASP A 389 12.48 21.77 7.85
C ASP A 389 13.40 22.69 8.65
N MET A 390 12.90 23.88 8.99
CA MET A 390 13.49 24.75 10.00
C MET A 390 13.43 24.10 11.39
N ASP A 391 12.54 23.13 11.61
CA ASP A 391 12.31 22.51 12.93
C ASP A 391 12.95 21.13 13.13
N ALA A 392 13.27 20.36 12.08
CA ALA A 392 13.87 19.02 12.24
C ALA A 392 15.36 19.05 12.69
N LEU A 393 16.02 20.20 12.56
CA LEU A 393 17.37 20.42 13.12
C LEU A 393 17.34 20.83 14.60
N SER A 394 16.17 21.13 15.19
CA SER A 394 16.09 21.60 16.57
C SER A 394 16.14 20.50 17.64
N GLN A 395 15.92 19.22 17.28
CA GLN A 395 15.78 18.13 18.24
C GLN A 395 17.02 17.25 18.42
N SER A 396 18.09 17.45 17.65
CA SER A 396 19.34 16.68 17.78
C SER A 396 20.50 17.45 18.46
N GLU A 397 20.31 18.70 18.88
CA GLU A 397 21.37 19.54 19.47
C GLU A 397 21.33 19.70 21.00
N ASN A 398 20.51 18.92 21.73
CA ASN A 398 20.45 19.04 23.19
C ASN A 398 21.35 18.06 23.98
N GLU A 399 22.19 17.28 23.30
CA GLU A 399 23.23 16.50 23.96
C GLU A 399 24.62 16.82 23.38
N GLN A 400 25.37 17.61 24.16
CA GLN A 400 26.83 17.80 24.07
C GLN A 400 27.38 18.39 22.76
N GLY A 401 27.43 19.71 22.67
CA GLY A 401 28.35 20.37 21.75
C GLY A 401 28.32 21.89 21.88
N GLN A 402 29.38 22.48 22.42
CA GLN A 402 29.66 23.90 22.18
C GLN A 402 29.77 24.10 20.66
N SER A 403 28.71 24.61 20.03
CA SER A 403 28.72 24.99 18.62
C SER A 403 29.77 26.08 18.41
N LYS A 404 30.96 25.68 17.95
CA LYS A 404 31.92 26.60 17.35
C LYS A 404 31.29 27.08 16.04
N ARG A 405 30.55 28.20 16.08
CA ARG A 405 30.21 28.95 14.87
C ARG A 405 31.52 29.36 14.20
N ALA A 406 31.96 28.58 13.21
CA ALA A 406 33.01 29.01 12.30
C ALA A 406 32.41 30.12 11.43
N ARG A 407 32.85 31.37 11.62
CA ARG A 407 32.62 32.43 10.64
C ARG A 407 33.36 32.04 9.39
N VAL A 408 32.64 31.61 8.36
CA VAL A 408 33.20 31.46 7.02
C VAL A 408 32.92 32.76 6.28
N ASP A 409 33.98 33.50 5.98
CA ASP A 409 33.91 34.79 5.30
C ASP A 409 33.90 34.54 3.79
N PHE A 410 32.71 34.38 3.21
CA PHE A 410 32.52 34.28 1.77
C PHE A 410 32.04 35.63 1.23
N GLN A 411 32.77 36.20 0.26
CA GLN A 411 32.26 37.31 -0.55
C GLN A 411 31.29 36.77 -1.60
N LEU A 412 30.01 36.72 -1.24
CA LEU A 412 28.94 36.40 -2.19
C LEU A 412 28.62 37.64 -3.04
N PRO A 413 28.41 37.49 -4.36
CA PRO A 413 28.00 38.60 -5.22
C PRO A 413 26.58 39.05 -4.83
N VAL A 414 26.44 40.31 -4.42
CA VAL A 414 25.15 40.92 -4.14
C VAL A 414 24.60 41.50 -5.44
N ILE A 415 23.53 40.89 -5.96
CA ILE A 415 22.85 41.38 -7.17
C ILE A 415 21.93 42.53 -6.75
N GLN A 416 22.21 43.73 -7.24
CA GLN A 416 21.38 44.92 -7.02
C GLN A 416 20.26 44.98 -8.07
N PRO A 417 19.09 45.54 -7.72
CA PRO A 417 18.05 45.80 -8.71
C PRO A 417 18.56 46.78 -9.77
N SER A 418 18.08 46.61 -10.99
CA SER A 418 18.29 47.54 -12.10
C SER A 418 17.59 48.88 -11.86
N GLU A 419 18.02 49.93 -12.56
CA GLU A 419 17.38 51.25 -12.49
C GLU A 419 15.90 51.21 -12.89
N GLU A 420 15.54 50.33 -13.82
CA GLU A 420 14.16 50.13 -14.28
C GLU A 420 13.29 49.48 -13.19
N GLU A 421 13.80 48.45 -12.51
CA GLU A 421 13.10 47.81 -11.39
C GLU A 421 12.90 48.78 -10.23
N LEU A 422 13.90 49.62 -9.96
CA LEU A 422 13.83 50.64 -8.92
C LEU A 422 12.78 51.73 -9.26
N ALA A 423 12.73 52.14 -10.53
CA ALA A 423 11.73 53.09 -11.02
C ALA A 423 10.30 52.52 -10.90
N ARG A 424 10.09 51.25 -11.30
CA ARG A 424 8.80 50.56 -11.17
C ARG A 424 8.39 50.39 -9.70
N HIS A 425 9.35 50.14 -8.81
CA HIS A 425 9.07 50.08 -7.38
C HIS A 425 8.60 51.45 -6.84
N ASN A 426 9.27 52.54 -7.22
CA ASN A 426 8.87 53.88 -6.78
C ASN A 426 7.50 54.30 -7.32
N GLU A 427 7.20 53.97 -8.58
CA GLU A 427 5.88 54.21 -9.17
C GLU A 427 4.79 53.40 -8.45
N TRP A 428 5.10 52.16 -8.06
CA TRP A 428 4.18 51.34 -7.27
C TRP A 428 3.92 51.95 -5.87
N VAL A 429 4.96 52.44 -5.19
CA VAL A 429 4.83 53.12 -3.89
C VAL A 429 3.92 54.36 -4.01
N GLN A 430 4.08 55.16 -5.06
CA GLN A 430 3.24 56.35 -5.31
C GLN A 430 1.78 55.97 -5.59
N ARG A 431 1.53 54.99 -6.47
CA ARG A 431 0.17 54.50 -6.74
C ARG A 431 -0.51 53.91 -5.51
N TYR A 432 0.26 53.25 -4.63
CA TYR A 432 -0.26 52.73 -3.38
C TYR A 432 -0.70 53.86 -2.44
N GLU A 433 0.09 54.93 -2.34
CA GLU A 433 -0.22 56.11 -1.53
C GLU A 433 -1.44 56.87 -2.06
N GLU A 434 -1.53 57.07 -3.38
CA GLU A 434 -2.68 57.70 -4.03
C GLU A 434 -3.99 56.92 -3.81
N LYS A 435 -3.93 55.59 -3.83
CA LYS A 435 -5.11 54.74 -3.67
C LYS A 435 -5.60 54.63 -2.22
N ASN A 436 -4.68 54.62 -1.26
CA ASN A 436 -4.99 54.35 0.15
C ASN A 436 -4.94 55.59 1.05
N GLY A 437 -4.55 56.76 0.53
CA GLY A 437 -4.54 58.04 1.24
C GLY A 437 -3.53 58.12 2.40
N ALA A 438 -2.62 57.15 2.50
CA ALA A 438 -1.57 57.08 3.51
C ALA A 438 -0.29 56.50 2.92
N ALA A 439 0.86 57.05 3.34
CA ALA A 439 2.18 56.61 2.89
C ALA A 439 2.46 55.15 3.30
N CYS A 440 3.07 54.38 2.40
CA CYS A 440 3.46 53.00 2.67
C CYS A 440 4.76 52.95 3.51
N LEU A 441 5.03 51.84 4.21
CA LEU A 441 6.24 51.67 5.06
C LEU A 441 7.57 51.76 4.29
N PHE A 442 7.53 51.62 2.97
CA PHE A 442 8.68 51.75 2.07
C PHE A 442 8.82 53.16 1.48
N ALA A 443 7.84 54.05 1.69
CA ALA A 443 7.98 55.46 1.40
C ALA A 443 8.98 56.04 2.42
N LYS A 444 10.12 56.51 1.92
CA LYS A 444 11.16 57.16 2.73
C LYS A 444 10.95 58.66 2.82
#